data_AF-A0A928GJ20-F1
#
_entry.id   AF-A0A928GJ20-F1
#
_cell.length_a   1.000
_cell.length_b   1.000
_cell.length_c   1.000
_cell.angle_alpha   90.00
_cell.angle_beta   90.00
_cell.angle_gamma   90.00
#
_symmetry.space_group_name_H-M   'P 1'
#
loop_
_entity.id
_entity.type
_entity.pdbx_description
1 polymer ?
#
loop_
_entity_poly.entity_id
_entity_poly.type
_entity_poly.pdbx_seq_one_letter_code
_entity_poly.pdbx_strand_id
1 'polypeptide(L)'
;MITKIDNITYLLDSGKRTATVTKSLLPYSGAVVIPSSIAVDGVEYAVVDILDEAFMDCTGLRSVVLGDNIDSIGISAFEGCCMLSSVKFNDALHAVGLQAFKGCTSLVEVVFPPKVLVIGRSAFAGCTALERAFLPDNLVNIEPSLFDGCKALERISVGELVDTVGEYAFCGCSSLKEVILPEGLLSVEGWAFRDCTSLKTIKLPKSVAAVKKGAFWGCSALEEFTLPKAVNMLDQGVLANCTSLKSVLLHEGVLSIGYGAFYNCSAIESITLPAAVVNVGDQAFRSCKSLKELRVMCDAAPMCSSDIADADVYARTLLLVPQGKVAEYGFARVWDRFGNIEEIV
;
A
#
# COMPACT_ATOMS: atom_id res chain seq x y z
N MET A 1 -31.96 -22.09 -13.74
CA MET A 1 -32.80 -22.72 -12.69
C MET A 1 -32.06 -22.61 -11.36
N ILE A 2 -32.74 -22.39 -10.23
CA ILE A 2 -32.09 -22.39 -8.91
C ILE A 2 -32.30 -23.77 -8.27
N THR A 3 -31.24 -24.35 -7.69
CA THR A 3 -31.29 -25.60 -6.93
C THR A 3 -30.47 -25.48 -5.65
N LYS A 4 -30.68 -26.39 -4.70
CA LYS A 4 -29.92 -26.46 -3.45
C LYS A 4 -29.44 -27.89 -3.21
N ILE A 5 -28.12 -28.08 -3.08
CA ILE A 5 -27.47 -29.38 -2.85
C ILE A 5 -26.45 -29.18 -1.73
N ASP A 6 -26.45 -30.08 -0.74
CA ASP A 6 -25.54 -30.02 0.42
C ASP A 6 -25.46 -28.64 1.08
N ASN A 7 -26.63 -28.02 1.21
CA ASN A 7 -26.85 -26.67 1.72
C ASN A 7 -26.34 -25.50 0.86
N ILE A 8 -25.69 -25.75 -0.27
CA ILE A 8 -25.22 -24.74 -1.22
C ILE A 8 -26.30 -24.47 -2.27
N THR A 9 -26.60 -23.20 -2.50
CA THR A 9 -27.54 -22.75 -3.54
C THR A 9 -26.78 -22.50 -4.83
N TYR A 10 -27.30 -23.04 -5.94
CA TYR A 10 -26.70 -22.94 -7.26
C TYR A 10 -27.67 -22.34 -8.27
N LEU A 11 -27.14 -21.53 -9.18
CA LEU A 11 -27.79 -21.12 -10.42
C LEU A 11 -27.29 -22.01 -11.57
N LEU A 12 -28.20 -22.78 -12.17
CA LEU A 12 -27.92 -23.66 -13.30
C LEU A 12 -28.12 -22.96 -14.64
N ASP A 13 -27.16 -23.14 -15.55
CA ASP A 13 -27.24 -22.88 -16.98
C ASP A 13 -27.29 -24.22 -17.73
N SER A 14 -28.50 -24.63 -18.13
CA SER A 14 -28.72 -25.89 -18.86
C SER A 14 -28.16 -25.88 -20.28
N GLY A 15 -27.97 -24.71 -20.89
CA GLY A 15 -27.38 -24.59 -22.22
C GLY A 15 -25.89 -24.89 -22.20
N LYS A 16 -25.18 -24.43 -21.16
CA LYS A 16 -23.74 -24.65 -20.98
C LYS A 16 -23.39 -25.87 -20.13
N ARG A 17 -24.37 -26.47 -19.45
CA ARG A 17 -24.17 -27.50 -18.41
C ARG A 17 -23.23 -27.01 -17.31
N THR A 18 -23.46 -25.79 -16.84
CA THR A 18 -22.70 -25.19 -15.73
C THR A 18 -23.62 -24.81 -14.58
N ALA A 19 -23.02 -24.74 -13.39
CA ALA A 19 -23.63 -24.27 -12.17
C ALA A 19 -22.75 -23.18 -11.56
N THR A 20 -23.38 -22.20 -10.94
CA THR A 20 -22.68 -21.12 -10.24
C THR A 20 -23.20 -21.03 -8.82
N VAL A 21 -22.31 -20.96 -7.84
CA VAL A 21 -22.71 -20.78 -6.43
C VAL A 21 -23.33 -19.40 -6.26
N THR A 22 -24.48 -19.33 -5.60
CA THR A 22 -25.21 -18.08 -5.36
C THR A 22 -25.65 -17.96 -3.91
N LYS A 23 -26.11 -16.75 -3.57
CA LYS A 23 -26.56 -16.39 -2.23
C LYS A 23 -27.69 -17.32 -1.77
N SER A 24 -27.62 -17.76 -0.53
CA SER A 24 -28.66 -18.56 0.10
C SER A 24 -29.62 -17.69 0.92
N LEU A 25 -30.83 -18.19 1.15
CA LEU A 25 -31.82 -17.55 2.03
C LEU A 25 -31.38 -17.53 3.50
N LEU A 26 -30.56 -18.52 3.89
CA LEU A 26 -29.99 -18.62 5.23
C LEU A 26 -28.46 -18.51 5.13
N PRO A 27 -27.79 -17.81 6.07
CA PRO A 27 -26.34 -17.66 6.04
C PRO A 27 -25.65 -19.01 6.21
N TYR A 28 -24.56 -19.20 5.46
CA TYR A 28 -23.70 -20.38 5.56
C TYR A 28 -22.92 -20.37 6.88
N SER A 29 -22.62 -21.56 7.41
CA SER A 29 -21.80 -21.72 8.62
C SER A 29 -20.97 -23.01 8.57
N GLY A 30 -19.91 -23.06 9.37
CA GLY A 30 -19.02 -24.21 9.45
C GLY A 30 -18.07 -24.30 8.26
N ALA A 31 -17.73 -25.53 7.86
CA ALA A 31 -16.88 -25.78 6.70
C ALA A 31 -17.75 -25.98 5.45
N VAL A 32 -17.41 -25.29 4.36
CA VAL A 32 -18.07 -25.42 3.06
C VAL A 32 -17.07 -26.02 2.06
N VAL A 33 -17.48 -27.10 1.40
CA VAL A 33 -16.77 -27.67 0.26
C VAL A 33 -17.65 -27.44 -0.96
N ILE A 34 -17.18 -26.60 -1.89
CA ILE A 34 -17.86 -26.38 -3.16
C ILE A 34 -17.39 -27.49 -4.10
N PRO A 35 -18.27 -28.38 -4.60
CA PRO A 35 -17.86 -29.50 -5.44
C PRO A 35 -17.49 -29.05 -6.85
N SER A 36 -16.70 -29.85 -7.58
CA SER A 36 -16.34 -29.57 -8.98
C SER A 36 -17.53 -29.71 -9.95
N SER A 37 -18.53 -30.53 -9.62
CA SER A 37 -19.79 -30.68 -10.34
C SER A 37 -20.95 -31.03 -9.40
N ILE A 38 -22.18 -30.87 -9.88
CA ILE A 38 -23.40 -31.31 -9.23
C ILE A 38 -24.32 -32.02 -10.22
N ALA A 39 -25.09 -33.00 -9.74
CA ALA A 39 -26.11 -33.69 -10.53
C ALA A 39 -27.51 -33.19 -10.19
N VAL A 40 -28.29 -32.82 -11.20
CA VAL A 40 -29.70 -32.42 -11.07
C VAL A 40 -30.50 -33.18 -12.12
N ASP A 41 -31.47 -33.99 -11.68
CA ASP A 41 -32.32 -34.82 -12.54
C ASP A 41 -31.53 -35.69 -13.54
N GLY A 42 -30.38 -36.24 -13.09
CA GLY A 42 -29.50 -37.09 -13.90
C GLY A 42 -28.61 -36.33 -14.89
N VAL A 43 -28.64 -35.01 -14.88
CA VAL A 43 -27.74 -34.15 -15.68
C VAL A 43 -26.65 -33.59 -14.79
N GLU A 44 -25.39 -33.78 -15.19
CA GLU A 44 -24.21 -33.20 -14.55
C GLU A 44 -23.99 -31.75 -15.01
N TYR A 45 -23.71 -30.88 -14.04
CA TYR A 45 -23.36 -29.48 -14.23
C TYR A 45 -22.01 -29.19 -13.57
N ALA A 46 -21.03 -28.68 -14.32
CA ALA A 46 -19.75 -28.25 -13.74
C ALA A 46 -19.96 -26.98 -12.90
N VAL A 47 -19.46 -26.95 -11.66
CA VAL A 47 -19.54 -25.73 -10.84
C VAL A 47 -18.34 -24.85 -11.19
N VAL A 48 -18.61 -23.71 -11.83
CA VAL A 48 -17.56 -22.93 -12.50
C VAL A 48 -17.29 -21.58 -11.85
N ASP A 49 -18.19 -21.04 -11.03
CA ASP A 49 -18.05 -19.69 -10.49
C ASP A 49 -18.72 -19.57 -9.12
N ILE A 50 -18.34 -18.51 -8.39
CA ILE A 50 -19.04 -18.02 -7.21
C ILE A 50 -19.56 -16.62 -7.53
N LEU A 51 -20.88 -16.43 -7.52
CA LEU A 51 -21.47 -15.11 -7.78
C LEU A 51 -21.12 -14.08 -6.70
N ASP A 52 -21.35 -12.82 -7.08
CA ASP A 52 -21.33 -11.69 -6.18
C ASP A 52 -22.18 -11.97 -4.92
N GLU A 53 -21.62 -11.59 -3.77
CA GLU A 53 -22.22 -11.72 -2.44
C GLU A 53 -22.67 -13.13 -2.03
N ALA A 54 -22.24 -14.20 -2.72
CA ALA A 54 -22.76 -15.55 -2.49
C ALA A 54 -22.66 -16.02 -1.03
N PHE A 55 -21.61 -15.61 -0.32
CA PHE A 55 -21.36 -15.86 1.10
C PHE A 55 -21.21 -14.58 1.93
N MET A 56 -21.61 -13.41 1.41
CA MET A 56 -21.48 -12.15 2.15
C MET A 56 -22.16 -12.25 3.52
N ASP A 57 -21.48 -11.76 4.55
CA ASP A 57 -21.88 -11.78 5.96
C ASP A 57 -22.24 -13.17 6.52
N CYS A 58 -21.70 -14.24 5.92
CA CYS A 58 -21.76 -15.58 6.50
C CYS A 58 -20.78 -15.68 7.68
N THR A 59 -21.10 -14.96 8.76
CA THR A 59 -20.26 -14.81 9.96
C THR A 59 -19.94 -16.12 10.67
N GLY A 60 -20.72 -17.18 10.44
CA GLY A 60 -20.45 -18.52 10.96
C GLY A 60 -19.57 -19.39 10.06
N LEU A 61 -19.23 -18.95 8.85
CA LEU A 61 -18.40 -19.68 7.90
C LEU A 61 -16.96 -19.72 8.41
N ARG A 62 -16.35 -20.92 8.45
CA ARG A 62 -15.03 -21.16 9.05
C ARG A 62 -13.97 -21.53 8.01
N SER A 63 -14.34 -22.30 7.00
CA SER A 63 -13.41 -22.70 5.94
C SER A 63 -14.14 -22.92 4.62
N VAL A 64 -13.44 -22.64 3.52
CA VAL A 64 -13.94 -22.87 2.17
C VAL A 64 -12.92 -23.69 1.39
N VAL A 65 -13.37 -24.74 0.70
CA VAL A 65 -12.58 -25.48 -0.29
C VAL A 65 -13.27 -25.36 -1.64
N LEU A 66 -12.56 -24.85 -2.64
CA LEU A 66 -13.06 -24.74 -4.00
C LEU A 66 -12.91 -26.05 -4.76
N GLY A 67 -13.92 -26.37 -5.57
CA GLY A 67 -13.87 -27.45 -6.55
C GLY A 67 -12.97 -27.08 -7.72
N ASP A 68 -12.54 -28.07 -8.48
CA ASP A 68 -11.46 -27.95 -9.46
C ASP A 68 -11.77 -26.98 -10.61
N ASN A 69 -13.06 -26.73 -10.87
CA ASN A 69 -13.54 -25.98 -12.04
C ASN A 69 -13.86 -24.50 -11.74
N ILE A 70 -13.68 -24.01 -10.50
CA ILE A 70 -13.98 -22.61 -10.17
C ILE A 70 -13.00 -21.68 -10.87
N ASP A 71 -13.51 -20.87 -11.80
CA ASP A 71 -12.79 -19.91 -12.62
C ASP A 71 -12.72 -18.54 -11.92
N SER A 72 -13.82 -18.10 -11.30
CA SER A 72 -13.88 -16.79 -10.66
C SER A 72 -14.65 -16.75 -9.33
N ILE A 73 -14.24 -15.79 -8.49
CA ILE A 73 -14.92 -15.40 -7.27
C ILE A 73 -15.46 -13.97 -7.45
N GLY A 74 -16.77 -13.81 -7.30
CA GLY A 74 -17.47 -12.54 -7.50
C GLY A 74 -17.18 -11.46 -6.47
N ILE A 75 -17.75 -10.28 -6.73
CA ILE A 75 -17.66 -9.08 -5.88
C ILE A 75 -18.25 -9.38 -4.51
N SER A 76 -17.52 -9.03 -3.45
CA SER A 76 -17.93 -9.21 -2.06
C SER A 76 -18.38 -10.65 -1.72
N ALA A 77 -17.95 -11.65 -2.49
CA ALA A 77 -18.45 -13.02 -2.38
C ALA A 77 -18.32 -13.59 -0.96
N PHE A 78 -17.28 -13.24 -0.22
CA PHE A 78 -17.04 -13.60 1.18
C PHE A 78 -16.82 -12.37 2.08
N GLU A 79 -17.27 -11.18 1.67
CA GLU A 79 -17.16 -9.99 2.51
C GLU A 79 -17.85 -10.24 3.87
N GLY A 80 -17.24 -9.81 4.97
CA GLY A 80 -17.80 -9.94 6.31
C GLY A 80 -17.85 -11.35 6.88
N CYS A 81 -17.24 -12.36 6.23
CA CYS A 81 -17.09 -13.71 6.78
C CYS A 81 -16.05 -13.74 7.93
N CYS A 82 -16.38 -13.12 9.06
CA CYS A 82 -15.43 -12.81 10.13
C CYS A 82 -14.81 -14.04 10.83
N MET A 83 -15.44 -15.22 10.74
CA MET A 83 -14.88 -16.48 11.25
C MET A 83 -14.14 -17.31 10.20
N LEU A 84 -14.10 -16.87 8.93
CA LEU A 84 -13.42 -17.59 7.86
C LEU A 84 -11.92 -17.53 8.09
N SER A 85 -11.33 -18.66 8.46
CA SER A 85 -9.90 -18.74 8.81
C SER A 85 -9.04 -19.38 7.74
N SER A 86 -9.65 -20.09 6.77
CA SER A 86 -8.94 -20.78 5.70
C SER A 86 -9.75 -20.83 4.43
N VAL A 87 -9.10 -20.56 3.30
CA VAL A 87 -9.64 -20.75 1.96
C VAL A 87 -8.64 -21.55 1.14
N LYS A 88 -9.10 -22.64 0.53
CA LYS A 88 -8.30 -23.43 -0.41
C LYS A 88 -8.81 -23.18 -1.82
N PHE A 89 -8.04 -22.43 -2.60
CA PHE A 89 -8.29 -22.20 -4.02
C PHE A 89 -7.95 -23.44 -4.86
N ASN A 90 -8.50 -23.50 -6.07
CA ASN A 90 -8.22 -24.50 -7.10
C ASN A 90 -7.31 -23.93 -8.21
N ASP A 91 -6.63 -24.79 -8.96
CA ASP A 91 -5.67 -24.38 -10.00
C ASP A 91 -6.29 -23.72 -11.23
N ALA A 92 -7.62 -23.75 -11.39
CA ALA A 92 -8.34 -23.10 -12.48
C ALA A 92 -8.77 -21.67 -12.16
N LEU A 93 -8.57 -21.19 -10.93
CA LEU A 93 -8.96 -19.84 -10.52
C LEU A 93 -8.15 -18.78 -11.30
N HIS A 94 -8.85 -17.89 -11.99
CA HIS A 94 -8.27 -16.78 -12.76
C HIS A 94 -8.50 -15.41 -12.12
N ALA A 95 -9.62 -15.23 -11.40
CA ALA A 95 -10.01 -13.92 -10.88
C ALA A 95 -10.64 -13.97 -9.48
N VAL A 96 -10.25 -13.01 -8.64
CA VAL A 96 -10.87 -12.71 -7.35
C VAL A 96 -11.43 -11.30 -7.39
N GLY A 97 -12.73 -11.15 -7.13
CA GLY A 97 -13.47 -9.90 -7.29
C GLY A 97 -13.13 -8.81 -6.28
N LEU A 98 -13.62 -7.59 -6.57
CA LEU A 98 -13.64 -6.44 -5.67
C LEU A 98 -14.18 -6.86 -4.29
N GLN A 99 -13.46 -6.53 -3.22
CA GLN A 99 -13.89 -6.80 -1.83
C GLN A 99 -14.18 -8.27 -1.49
N ALA A 100 -13.78 -9.23 -2.32
CA ALA A 100 -14.19 -10.62 -2.21
C ALA A 100 -14.00 -11.25 -0.82
N PHE A 101 -12.95 -10.89 -0.08
CA PHE A 101 -12.67 -11.37 1.28
C PHE A 101 -12.56 -10.22 2.30
N LYS A 102 -13.08 -9.03 1.98
CA LYS A 102 -13.00 -7.87 2.85
C LYS A 102 -13.61 -8.18 4.23
N GLY A 103 -12.90 -7.85 5.30
CA GLY A 103 -13.36 -8.09 6.67
C GLY A 103 -13.38 -9.56 7.09
N CYS A 104 -12.70 -10.47 6.38
CA CYS A 104 -12.43 -11.83 6.87
C CYS A 104 -11.37 -11.80 7.99
N THR A 105 -11.76 -11.29 9.16
CA THR A 105 -10.84 -10.94 10.26
C THR A 105 -10.12 -12.13 10.90
N SER A 106 -10.56 -13.37 10.64
CA SER A 106 -9.91 -14.60 11.10
C SER A 106 -9.00 -15.27 10.06
N LEU A 107 -8.96 -14.77 8.82
CA LEU A 107 -8.17 -15.37 7.74
C LEU A 107 -6.67 -15.15 8.00
N VAL A 108 -5.91 -16.24 8.10
CA VAL A 108 -4.50 -16.18 8.53
C VAL A 108 -3.51 -16.24 7.36
N GLU A 109 -3.86 -16.97 6.31
CA GLU A 109 -3.00 -17.18 5.15
C GLU A 109 -3.84 -17.26 3.88
N VAL A 110 -3.29 -16.72 2.79
CA VAL A 110 -3.81 -16.93 1.44
C VAL A 110 -2.68 -17.35 0.50
N VAL A 111 -2.92 -18.42 -0.25
CA VAL A 111 -2.00 -18.96 -1.25
C VAL A 111 -2.71 -18.93 -2.59
N PHE A 112 -2.33 -18.00 -3.47
CA PHE A 112 -2.95 -17.91 -4.80
C PHE A 112 -2.37 -18.96 -5.76
N PRO A 113 -3.21 -19.59 -6.59
CA PRO A 113 -2.73 -20.43 -7.67
C PRO A 113 -2.08 -19.57 -8.77
N PRO A 114 -1.12 -20.12 -9.53
CA PRO A 114 -0.26 -19.34 -10.42
C PRO A 114 -1.01 -18.66 -11.59
N LYS A 115 -2.21 -19.15 -11.95
CA LYS A 115 -3.00 -18.62 -13.07
C LYS A 115 -3.86 -17.40 -12.73
N VAL A 116 -3.90 -16.97 -11.46
CA VAL A 116 -4.66 -15.78 -11.07
C VAL A 116 -4.03 -14.55 -11.72
N LEU A 117 -4.82 -13.85 -12.52
CA LEU A 117 -4.42 -12.63 -13.25
C LEU A 117 -4.93 -11.37 -12.55
N VAL A 118 -6.03 -11.49 -11.81
CA VAL A 118 -6.73 -10.33 -11.21
C VAL A 118 -7.11 -10.66 -9.78
N ILE A 119 -6.71 -9.77 -8.87
CA ILE A 119 -7.21 -9.73 -7.49
C ILE A 119 -7.73 -8.31 -7.27
N GLY A 120 -9.05 -8.19 -7.15
CA GLY A 120 -9.74 -6.91 -7.15
C GLY A 120 -9.36 -6.00 -5.99
N ARG A 121 -9.62 -4.71 -6.19
CA ARG A 121 -9.51 -3.67 -5.16
C ARG A 121 -10.11 -4.13 -3.83
N SER A 122 -9.44 -3.80 -2.73
CA SER A 122 -9.89 -4.14 -1.37
C SER A 122 -10.20 -5.62 -1.12
N ALA A 123 -9.79 -6.57 -1.97
CA ALA A 123 -10.21 -7.96 -1.83
C ALA A 123 -9.87 -8.55 -0.46
N PHE A 124 -8.79 -8.12 0.19
CA PHE A 124 -8.39 -8.56 1.53
C PHE A 124 -8.36 -7.43 2.56
N ALA A 125 -9.00 -6.29 2.27
CA ALA A 125 -9.05 -5.17 3.19
C ALA A 125 -9.68 -5.60 4.54
N GLY A 126 -9.06 -5.25 5.65
CA GLY A 126 -9.51 -5.59 6.99
C GLY A 126 -9.35 -7.07 7.38
N CYS A 127 -8.60 -7.88 6.63
CA CYS A 127 -8.18 -9.21 7.07
C CYS A 127 -7.13 -9.10 8.18
N THR A 128 -7.56 -8.70 9.38
CA THR A 128 -6.66 -8.28 10.46
C THR A 128 -5.74 -9.37 11.00
N ALA A 129 -6.10 -10.65 10.84
CA ALA A 129 -5.28 -11.79 11.22
C ALA A 129 -4.40 -12.33 10.08
N LEU A 130 -4.44 -11.74 8.88
CA LEU A 130 -3.68 -12.23 7.74
C LEU A 130 -2.18 -12.00 7.96
N GLU A 131 -1.45 -13.07 8.23
CA GLU A 131 -0.01 -13.05 8.49
C GLU A 131 0.81 -13.19 7.21
N ARG A 132 0.30 -13.95 6.24
CA ARG A 132 1.01 -14.32 5.00
C ARG A 132 0.08 -14.29 3.80
N ALA A 133 0.54 -13.69 2.71
CA ALA A 133 -0.09 -13.76 1.41
C ALA A 133 0.97 -14.12 0.35
N PHE A 134 0.74 -15.21 -0.38
CA PHE A 134 1.59 -15.64 -1.47
C PHE A 134 0.95 -15.22 -2.78
N LEU A 135 1.37 -14.06 -3.30
CA LEU A 135 0.84 -13.49 -4.53
C LEU A 135 1.22 -14.34 -5.76
N PRO A 136 0.36 -14.39 -6.79
CA PRO A 136 0.67 -15.06 -8.04
C PRO A 136 1.64 -14.23 -8.89
N ASP A 137 2.54 -14.90 -9.61
CA ASP A 137 3.59 -14.24 -10.42
C ASP A 137 3.05 -13.42 -11.60
N ASN A 138 1.81 -13.68 -12.01
CA ASN A 138 1.18 -13.07 -13.18
C ASN A 138 0.43 -11.76 -12.89
N LEU A 139 0.49 -11.24 -11.65
CA LEU A 139 -0.10 -9.93 -11.34
C LEU A 139 0.70 -8.80 -11.99
N VAL A 140 -0.03 -7.88 -12.63
CA VAL A 140 0.53 -6.64 -13.19
C VAL A 140 0.42 -5.47 -12.21
N ASN A 141 -0.53 -5.53 -11.27
CA ASN A 141 -0.77 -4.48 -10.29
C ASN A 141 -1.05 -5.06 -8.90
N ILE A 142 -0.64 -4.33 -7.86
CA ILE A 142 -1.29 -4.43 -6.55
C ILE A 142 -2.43 -3.42 -6.54
N GLU A 143 -3.66 -3.91 -6.62
CA GLU A 143 -4.86 -3.05 -6.68
C GLU A 143 -5.00 -2.15 -5.44
N PRO A 144 -5.72 -1.01 -5.55
CA PRO A 144 -5.95 -0.12 -4.44
C PRO A 144 -6.54 -0.84 -3.22
N SER A 145 -6.05 -0.47 -2.04
CA SER A 145 -6.49 -1.00 -0.74
C SER A 145 -6.45 -2.53 -0.61
N LEU A 146 -5.74 -3.26 -1.48
CA LEU A 146 -5.80 -4.73 -1.55
C LEU A 146 -5.65 -5.40 -0.17
N PHE A 147 -4.68 -4.95 0.62
CA PHE A 147 -4.37 -5.40 1.97
C PHE A 147 -4.56 -4.29 3.02
N ASP A 148 -5.35 -3.25 2.75
CA ASP A 148 -5.60 -2.17 3.72
C ASP A 148 -6.09 -2.73 5.07
N GLY A 149 -5.43 -2.38 6.17
CA GLY A 149 -5.73 -2.85 7.50
C GLY A 149 -5.39 -4.33 7.79
N CYS A 150 -4.56 -4.99 6.97
CA CYS A 150 -3.99 -6.31 7.29
C CYS A 150 -2.92 -6.20 8.39
N LYS A 151 -3.36 -5.94 9.62
CA LYS A 151 -2.50 -5.59 10.76
C LYS A 151 -1.48 -6.65 11.15
N ALA A 152 -1.73 -7.92 10.84
CA ALA A 152 -0.82 -9.04 11.12
C ALA A 152 0.17 -9.34 10.00
N LEU A 153 0.03 -8.74 8.81
CA LEU A 153 0.87 -9.05 7.66
C LEU A 153 2.31 -8.59 7.94
N GLU A 154 3.24 -9.54 8.04
CA GLU A 154 4.62 -9.22 8.43
C GLU A 154 5.56 -9.02 7.25
N ARG A 155 5.32 -9.74 6.16
CA ARG A 155 6.17 -9.74 4.96
C ARG A 155 5.33 -9.90 3.71
N ILE A 156 5.73 -9.25 2.64
CA ILE A 156 5.13 -9.44 1.32
C ILE A 156 6.22 -9.45 0.24
N SER A 157 6.11 -10.40 -0.68
CA SER A 157 6.87 -10.40 -1.94
C SER A 157 5.93 -10.00 -3.06
N VAL A 158 6.22 -8.89 -3.71
CA VAL A 158 5.46 -8.39 -4.85
C VAL A 158 6.01 -9.04 -6.13
N GLY A 159 5.13 -9.57 -6.98
CA GLY A 159 5.51 -10.34 -8.17
C GLY A 159 6.27 -9.51 -9.22
N GLU A 160 7.13 -10.16 -9.99
CA GLU A 160 8.07 -9.53 -10.94
C GLU A 160 7.40 -8.69 -12.04
N LEU A 161 6.15 -9.00 -12.39
CA LEU A 161 5.40 -8.28 -13.43
C LEU A 161 4.65 -7.05 -12.90
N VAL A 162 4.67 -6.81 -11.58
CA VAL A 162 3.96 -5.68 -10.99
C VAL A 162 4.67 -4.37 -11.32
N ASP A 163 3.97 -3.47 -12.01
CA ASP A 163 4.46 -2.13 -12.30
C ASP A 163 3.96 -1.05 -11.33
N THR A 164 2.89 -1.33 -10.58
CA THR A 164 2.24 -0.36 -9.69
C THR A 164 1.82 -0.96 -8.36
N VAL A 165 2.19 -0.28 -7.27
CA VAL A 165 1.57 -0.47 -5.95
C VAL A 165 0.47 0.58 -5.75
N GLY A 166 -0.78 0.14 -5.73
CA GLY A 166 -1.96 1.00 -5.73
C GLY A 166 -2.21 1.80 -4.45
N GLU A 167 -3.12 2.77 -4.56
CA GLU A 167 -3.47 3.68 -3.46
C GLU A 167 -3.94 2.90 -2.23
N TYR A 168 -3.41 3.19 -1.04
CA TYR A 168 -3.70 2.48 0.21
C TYR A 168 -3.43 0.95 0.20
N ALA A 169 -2.72 0.40 -0.79
CA ALA A 169 -2.57 -1.06 -0.97
C ALA A 169 -2.17 -1.82 0.32
N PHE A 170 -1.29 -1.24 1.13
CA PHE A 170 -0.81 -1.76 2.42
C PHE A 170 -1.04 -0.78 3.57
N CYS A 171 -1.98 0.17 3.42
CA CYS A 171 -2.30 1.13 4.48
C CYS A 171 -2.66 0.39 5.78
N GLY A 172 -2.15 0.83 6.92
CA GLY A 172 -2.43 0.23 8.23
C GLY A 172 -1.89 -1.19 8.42
N CYS A 173 -1.03 -1.71 7.54
CA CYS A 173 -0.30 -2.98 7.74
C CYS A 173 0.79 -2.79 8.82
N SER A 174 0.36 -2.57 10.07
CA SER A 174 1.22 -2.13 11.17
C SER A 174 2.33 -3.11 11.55
N SER A 175 2.20 -4.40 11.21
CA SER A 175 3.24 -5.42 11.46
C SER A 175 4.19 -5.63 10.28
N LEU A 176 3.98 -4.95 9.15
CA LEU A 176 4.76 -5.14 7.93
C LEU A 176 6.20 -4.65 8.15
N LYS A 177 7.13 -5.59 8.12
CA LYS A 177 8.57 -5.38 8.38
C LYS A 177 9.39 -5.43 7.10
N GLU A 178 8.98 -6.26 6.15
CA GLU A 178 9.73 -6.55 4.92
C GLU A 178 8.81 -6.49 3.71
N VAL A 179 9.22 -5.70 2.72
CA VAL A 179 8.54 -5.58 1.42
C VAL A 179 9.60 -5.80 0.35
N ILE A 180 9.42 -6.86 -0.45
CA ILE A 180 10.27 -7.12 -1.62
C ILE A 180 9.52 -6.59 -2.82
N LEU A 181 10.07 -5.54 -3.45
CA LEU A 181 9.51 -4.90 -4.64
C LEU A 181 10.25 -5.39 -5.89
N PRO A 182 9.55 -5.56 -7.03
CA PRO A 182 10.17 -6.04 -8.26
C PRO A 182 10.98 -4.95 -8.96
N GLU A 183 12.06 -5.32 -9.65
CA GLU A 183 12.93 -4.37 -10.36
C GLU A 183 12.23 -3.61 -11.51
N GLY A 184 11.07 -4.09 -11.96
CA GLY A 184 10.22 -3.44 -12.96
C GLY A 184 9.23 -2.40 -12.42
N LEU A 185 9.16 -2.21 -11.09
CA LEU A 185 8.17 -1.33 -10.47
C LEU A 185 8.31 0.13 -10.96
N LEU A 186 7.23 0.73 -11.43
CA LEU A 186 7.19 2.10 -11.96
C LEU A 186 6.61 3.11 -10.98
N SER A 187 5.60 2.74 -10.18
CA SER A 187 4.91 3.67 -9.29
C SER A 187 4.54 3.09 -7.92
N VAL A 188 4.66 3.95 -6.90
CA VAL A 188 4.08 3.76 -5.56
C VAL A 188 3.04 4.86 -5.35
N GLU A 189 1.77 4.48 -5.38
CA GLU A 189 0.64 5.40 -5.33
C GLU A 189 0.35 5.94 -3.92
N GLY A 190 -0.62 6.86 -3.85
CA GLY A 190 -0.91 7.63 -2.65
C GLY A 190 -1.20 6.75 -1.44
N TRP A 191 -0.58 7.06 -0.31
CA TRP A 191 -0.80 6.35 0.96
C TRP A 191 -0.58 4.84 0.92
N ALA A 192 0.11 4.31 -0.09
CA ALA A 192 0.29 2.87 -0.30
C ALA A 192 0.81 2.12 0.95
N PHE A 193 1.75 2.70 1.70
CA PHE A 193 2.31 2.15 2.93
C PHE A 193 1.99 3.00 4.16
N ARG A 194 0.93 3.82 4.12
CA ARG A 194 0.55 4.69 5.24
C ARG A 194 0.39 3.85 6.52
N ASP A 195 0.93 4.33 7.63
CA ASP A 195 0.87 3.69 8.96
C ASP A 195 1.41 2.23 8.98
N CYS A 196 2.35 1.88 8.07
CA CYS A 196 3.19 0.67 8.20
C CYS A 196 4.24 0.87 9.31
N THR A 197 3.78 0.93 10.56
CA THR A 197 4.58 1.37 11.71
C THR A 197 5.75 0.46 12.09
N SER A 198 5.81 -0.77 11.57
CA SER A 198 6.95 -1.69 11.75
C SER A 198 7.96 -1.68 10.60
N LEU A 199 7.69 -0.93 9.52
CA LEU A 199 8.55 -0.91 8.33
C LEU A 199 9.80 -0.08 8.61
N LYS A 200 10.94 -0.74 8.78
CA LYS A 200 12.21 -0.08 9.13
C LYS A 200 12.99 0.45 7.93
N THR A 201 12.88 -0.25 6.81
CA THR A 201 13.60 0.03 5.58
C THR A 201 12.72 -0.32 4.40
N ILE A 202 12.82 0.43 3.32
CA ILE A 202 12.25 0.05 2.04
C ILE A 202 13.22 0.41 0.92
N LYS A 203 13.52 -0.57 0.06
CA LYS A 203 14.37 -0.36 -1.11
C LYS A 203 13.47 -0.15 -2.32
N LEU A 204 13.40 1.09 -2.78
CA LEU A 204 12.70 1.41 -4.02
C LEU A 204 13.61 1.09 -5.22
N PRO A 205 13.13 0.29 -6.19
CA PRO A 205 13.86 0.01 -7.43
C PRO A 205 14.20 1.28 -8.22
N LYS A 206 15.23 1.22 -9.06
CA LYS A 206 15.68 2.37 -9.87
C LYS A 206 14.67 2.79 -10.93
N SER A 207 13.81 1.85 -11.36
CA SER A 207 12.73 2.04 -12.33
C SER A 207 11.59 2.92 -11.79
N VAL A 208 11.46 3.05 -10.46
CA VAL A 208 10.38 3.83 -9.86
C VAL A 208 10.50 5.28 -10.29
N ALA A 209 9.50 5.75 -11.02
CA ALA A 209 9.40 7.10 -11.56
C ALA A 209 8.41 7.98 -10.78
N ALA A 210 7.58 7.38 -9.92
CA ALA A 210 6.64 8.11 -9.07
C ALA A 210 6.52 7.50 -7.67
N VAL A 211 6.60 8.37 -6.66
CA VAL A 211 6.24 8.09 -5.27
C VAL A 211 5.27 9.18 -4.83
N LYS A 212 4.01 8.84 -4.66
CA LYS A 212 2.92 9.81 -4.53
C LYS A 212 2.68 10.26 -3.09
N LYS A 213 1.78 11.24 -2.96
CA LYS A 213 1.27 11.82 -1.72
C LYS A 213 1.12 10.79 -0.59
N GLY A 214 1.81 11.05 0.51
CA GLY A 214 1.68 10.26 1.74
C GLY A 214 2.05 8.78 1.63
N ALA A 215 2.74 8.34 0.57
CA ALA A 215 3.05 6.92 0.35
C ALA A 215 3.65 6.22 1.58
N PHE A 216 4.47 6.92 2.36
CA PHE A 216 5.09 6.42 3.60
C PHE A 216 4.67 7.20 4.85
N TRP A 217 3.52 7.90 4.79
CA TRP A 217 3.02 8.66 5.93
C TRP A 217 2.87 7.75 7.15
N GLY A 218 3.48 8.10 8.28
CA GLY A 218 3.32 7.36 9.54
C GLY A 218 4.09 6.04 9.60
N CYS A 219 5.02 5.77 8.68
CA CYS A 219 6.00 4.70 8.80
C CYS A 219 7.00 5.03 9.93
N SER A 220 6.54 4.99 11.18
CA SER A 220 7.23 5.55 12.33
C SER A 220 8.54 4.83 12.70
N ALA A 221 8.74 3.60 12.23
CA ALA A 221 9.99 2.85 12.37
C ALA A 221 10.97 3.03 11.20
N LEU A 222 10.59 3.70 10.11
CA LEU A 222 11.45 3.89 8.94
C LEU A 222 12.67 4.74 9.33
N GLU A 223 13.88 4.18 9.18
CA GLU A 223 15.12 4.83 9.65
C GLU A 223 15.88 5.55 8.53
N GLU A 224 15.77 5.05 7.30
CA GLU A 224 16.45 5.59 6.12
C GLU A 224 15.52 5.58 4.90
N PHE A 225 15.71 6.56 4.02
CA PHE A 225 14.99 6.64 2.76
C PHE A 225 15.93 7.14 1.65
N THR A 226 15.95 6.43 0.52
CA THR A 226 16.66 6.87 -0.69
C THR A 226 15.64 7.14 -1.78
N LEU A 227 15.62 8.37 -2.30
CA LEU A 227 14.75 8.73 -3.41
C LEU A 227 15.28 8.11 -4.72
N PRO A 228 14.46 7.37 -5.49
CA PRO A 228 14.86 6.84 -6.79
C PRO A 228 15.23 7.96 -7.77
N LYS A 229 16.23 7.73 -8.62
CA LYS A 229 16.78 8.75 -9.54
C LYS A 229 15.77 9.34 -10.54
N ALA A 230 14.70 8.62 -10.85
CA ALA A 230 13.68 9.07 -11.78
C ALA A 230 12.60 9.95 -11.11
N VAL A 231 12.58 10.02 -9.77
CA VAL A 231 11.58 10.78 -9.00
C VAL A 231 12.13 12.18 -8.70
N ASN A 232 11.64 13.19 -9.40
CA ASN A 232 12.12 14.56 -9.27
C ASN A 232 11.41 15.40 -8.18
N MET A 233 10.46 14.83 -7.45
CA MET A 233 9.67 15.54 -6.45
C MET A 233 9.34 14.63 -5.27
N LEU A 234 9.50 15.16 -4.05
CA LEU A 234 8.85 14.59 -2.88
C LEU A 234 7.44 15.14 -2.79
N ASP A 235 6.44 14.30 -2.98
CA ASP A 235 5.04 14.72 -2.97
C ASP A 235 4.55 15.07 -1.55
N GLN A 236 3.35 15.66 -1.45
CA GLN A 236 2.75 16.11 -0.20
C GLN A 236 2.80 15.00 0.88
N GLY A 237 3.43 15.30 2.01
CA GLY A 237 3.46 14.42 3.19
C GLY A 237 4.08 13.04 2.95
N VAL A 238 4.86 12.84 1.89
CA VAL A 238 5.35 11.51 1.48
C VAL A 238 6.04 10.74 2.60
N LEU A 239 6.78 11.42 3.49
CA LEU A 239 7.47 10.86 4.65
C LEU A 239 6.98 11.46 5.98
N ALA A 240 5.83 12.14 6.00
CA ALA A 240 5.32 12.76 7.22
C ALA A 240 5.11 11.71 8.33
N ASN A 241 5.41 12.06 9.58
CA ASN A 241 5.35 11.20 10.77
C ASN A 241 6.26 9.96 10.72
N CYS A 242 7.29 9.94 9.86
CA CYS A 242 8.38 8.97 9.98
C CYS A 242 9.31 9.36 11.14
N THR A 243 8.85 9.16 12.38
CA THR A 243 9.49 9.71 13.59
C THR A 243 10.88 9.15 13.88
N SER A 244 11.23 7.99 13.34
CA SER A 244 12.57 7.37 13.46
C SER A 244 13.49 7.65 12.26
N LEU A 245 13.05 8.43 11.27
CA LEU A 245 13.80 8.70 10.06
C LEU A 245 15.03 9.56 10.40
N LYS A 246 16.22 9.02 10.17
CA LYS A 246 17.51 9.67 10.46
C LYS A 246 18.22 10.14 9.19
N SER A 247 18.06 9.40 8.10
CA SER A 247 18.78 9.65 6.84
C SER A 247 17.83 9.69 5.66
N VAL A 248 17.96 10.74 4.85
CA VAL A 248 17.24 10.89 3.58
C VAL A 248 18.26 11.23 2.50
N LEU A 249 18.37 10.37 1.49
CA LEU A 249 19.25 10.57 0.34
C LEU A 249 18.42 11.09 -0.85
N LEU A 250 18.64 12.36 -1.18
CA LEU A 250 18.08 13.04 -2.34
C LEU A 250 19.14 13.07 -3.46
N HIS A 251 18.73 12.89 -4.72
CA HIS A 251 19.63 13.02 -5.86
C HIS A 251 19.57 14.42 -6.47
N GLU A 252 20.58 14.81 -7.25
CA GLU A 252 20.71 16.16 -7.84
C GLU A 252 19.55 16.60 -8.75
N GLY A 253 18.68 15.68 -9.16
CA GLY A 253 17.55 15.94 -10.05
C GLY A 253 16.25 16.31 -9.32
N VAL A 254 16.27 16.44 -7.99
CA VAL A 254 15.09 16.83 -7.21
C VAL A 254 14.81 18.31 -7.39
N LEU A 255 13.60 18.63 -7.84
CA LEU A 255 13.14 19.98 -8.16
C LEU A 255 12.25 20.59 -7.07
N SER A 256 11.60 19.74 -6.25
CA SER A 256 10.60 20.23 -5.28
C SER A 256 10.47 19.31 -4.07
N ILE A 257 10.33 19.93 -2.90
CA ILE A 257 9.97 19.31 -1.63
C ILE A 257 8.52 19.70 -1.31
N GLY A 258 7.62 18.73 -1.26
CA GLY A 258 6.19 18.98 -1.11
C GLY A 258 5.76 19.46 0.29
N TYR A 259 4.52 19.94 0.37
CA TYR A 259 3.88 20.34 1.63
C TYR A 259 4.02 19.22 2.68
N GLY A 260 4.60 19.55 3.84
CA GLY A 260 4.76 18.61 4.94
C GLY A 260 5.55 17.35 4.61
N ALA A 261 6.40 17.33 3.57
CA ALA A 261 7.10 16.13 3.13
C ALA A 261 7.83 15.39 4.26
N PHE A 262 8.41 16.12 5.22
CA PHE A 262 9.06 15.61 6.43
C PHE A 262 8.36 16.07 7.72
N TYR A 263 7.07 16.44 7.67
CA TYR A 263 6.32 16.86 8.85
C TYR A 263 6.49 15.83 9.98
N ASN A 264 6.88 16.28 11.17
CA ASN A 264 7.11 15.43 12.35
C ASN A 264 8.10 14.27 12.14
N CYS A 265 9.08 14.44 11.25
CA CYS A 265 10.27 13.57 11.20
C CYS A 265 11.25 13.95 12.32
N SER A 266 10.89 13.60 13.55
CA SER A 266 11.54 14.09 14.77
C SER A 266 12.98 13.63 14.97
N ALA A 267 13.48 12.65 14.21
CA ALA A 267 14.82 12.08 14.35
C ALA A 267 15.83 12.56 13.29
N ILE A 268 15.41 13.33 12.27
CA ILE A 268 16.34 13.86 11.27
C ILE A 268 17.21 14.92 11.94
N GLU A 269 18.54 14.74 11.90
CA GLU A 269 19.50 15.71 12.44
C GLU A 269 20.09 16.64 11.38
N SER A 270 20.32 16.13 10.17
CA SER A 270 20.78 16.90 9.01
C SER A 270 20.10 16.41 7.75
N ILE A 271 19.83 17.33 6.82
CA ILE A 271 19.33 17.01 5.48
C ILE A 271 19.94 17.99 4.47
N THR A 272 20.24 17.48 3.28
CA THR A 272 20.75 18.27 2.15
C THR A 272 19.69 18.40 1.08
N LEU A 273 19.34 19.64 0.73
CA LEU A 273 18.55 19.96 -0.45
C LEU A 273 19.50 20.14 -1.65
N PRO A 274 19.35 19.34 -2.72
CA PRO A 274 20.23 19.41 -3.89
C PRO A 274 20.08 20.71 -4.67
N ALA A 275 21.03 21.00 -5.56
CA ALA A 275 21.16 22.32 -6.19
C ALA A 275 19.97 22.70 -7.09
N ALA A 276 19.25 21.70 -7.62
CA ALA A 276 18.12 21.91 -8.53
C ALA A 276 16.78 22.19 -7.82
N VAL A 277 16.72 22.20 -6.50
CA VAL A 277 15.46 22.45 -5.76
C VAL A 277 15.01 23.89 -5.99
N VAL A 278 13.81 24.03 -6.55
CA VAL A 278 13.20 25.35 -6.84
C VAL A 278 12.12 25.70 -5.82
N ASN A 279 11.44 24.70 -5.23
CA ASN A 279 10.34 24.92 -4.30
C ASN A 279 10.47 24.07 -3.04
N VAL A 280 10.17 24.68 -1.88
CA VAL A 280 9.98 23.97 -0.61
C VAL A 280 8.60 24.32 -0.07
N GLY A 281 7.75 23.31 0.04
CA GLY A 281 6.37 23.43 0.44
C GLY A 281 6.20 23.75 1.92
N ASP A 282 5.05 24.33 2.25
CA ASP A 282 4.74 24.72 3.62
C ASP A 282 4.85 23.52 4.58
N GLN A 283 5.33 23.79 5.79
CA GLN A 283 5.48 22.82 6.87
C GLN A 283 6.37 21.61 6.53
N ALA A 284 7.18 21.67 5.46
CA ALA A 284 8.05 20.57 5.02
C ALA A 284 8.91 19.99 6.15
N PHE A 285 9.41 20.83 7.07
CA PHE A 285 10.25 20.47 8.23
C PHE A 285 9.58 20.81 9.56
N ARG A 286 8.26 21.00 9.58
CA ARG A 286 7.53 21.27 10.81
C ARG A 286 7.70 20.10 11.78
N SER A 287 7.97 20.40 13.05
CA SER A 287 8.17 19.43 14.12
C SER A 287 9.35 18.47 13.89
N CYS A 288 10.31 18.82 13.04
CA CYS A 288 11.62 18.15 12.94
C CYS A 288 12.50 18.55 14.15
N LYS A 289 12.13 18.05 15.33
CA LYS A 289 12.67 18.47 16.63
C LYS A 289 14.19 18.26 16.79
N SER A 290 14.77 17.29 16.08
CA SER A 290 16.21 17.02 16.14
C SER A 290 17.02 17.68 15.04
N LEU A 291 16.40 18.43 14.11
CA LEU A 291 17.10 19.08 13.01
C LEU A 291 18.09 20.10 13.58
N LYS A 292 19.38 19.85 13.34
CA LYS A 292 20.52 20.68 13.74
C LYS A 292 21.06 21.44 12.54
N GLU A 293 21.01 20.85 11.36
CA GLU A 293 21.62 21.39 10.15
C GLU A 293 20.71 21.20 8.94
N LEU A 294 20.50 22.25 8.15
CA LEU A 294 19.86 22.20 6.85
C LEU A 294 20.86 22.71 5.82
N ARG A 295 21.36 21.83 4.96
CA ARG A 295 22.24 22.20 3.84
C ARG A 295 21.39 22.48 2.62
N VAL A 296 21.55 23.64 2.02
CA VAL A 296 20.86 24.02 0.78
C VAL A 296 21.92 24.29 -0.28
N MET A 297 21.97 23.46 -1.30
CA MET A 297 22.97 23.57 -2.38
C MET A 297 22.52 24.52 -3.51
N CYS A 298 21.35 25.14 -3.36
CA CYS A 298 20.74 25.96 -4.40
C CYS A 298 21.42 27.33 -4.48
N ASP A 299 21.78 27.75 -5.70
CA ASP A 299 22.38 29.08 -5.93
C ASP A 299 21.43 30.21 -5.54
N ALA A 300 20.12 30.02 -5.76
CA ALA A 300 19.08 30.92 -5.30
C ALA A 300 18.23 30.23 -4.23
N ALA A 301 17.81 31.00 -3.23
CA ALA A 301 16.94 30.50 -2.17
C ALA A 301 15.64 29.93 -2.76
N PRO A 302 15.29 28.64 -2.49
CA PRO A 302 14.08 28.04 -3.03
C PRO A 302 12.82 28.82 -2.63
N MET A 303 11.82 28.81 -3.51
CA MET A 303 10.54 29.49 -3.27
C MET A 303 9.72 28.77 -2.20
N CYS A 304 9.17 29.56 -1.27
CA CYS A 304 8.31 29.10 -0.19
C CYS A 304 7.03 29.96 -0.14
N SER A 305 5.84 29.35 -0.14
CA SER A 305 4.57 30.07 -0.02
C SER A 305 4.28 30.54 1.42
N SER A 306 4.69 29.74 2.39
CA SER A 306 4.55 29.97 3.83
C SER A 306 5.74 29.35 4.59
N ASP A 307 5.64 29.35 5.92
CA ASP A 307 6.66 28.75 6.78
C ASP A 307 6.87 27.26 6.48
N ILE A 308 8.13 26.87 6.34
CA ILE A 308 8.55 25.48 6.13
C ILE A 308 8.77 24.73 7.46
N ALA A 309 8.96 25.45 8.57
CA ALA A 309 9.24 24.86 9.89
C ALA A 309 8.62 25.68 11.04
N ASP A 310 8.63 25.11 12.26
CA ASP A 310 8.23 25.83 13.47
C ASP A 310 9.29 26.87 13.90
N ALA A 311 8.88 27.88 14.67
CA ALA A 311 9.78 28.95 15.14
C ALA A 311 11.00 28.42 15.91
N ASP A 312 10.84 27.35 16.70
CA ASP A 312 11.94 26.71 17.41
C ASP A 312 12.94 26.01 16.47
N VAL A 313 12.48 25.50 15.33
CA VAL A 313 13.35 24.87 14.32
C VAL A 313 14.23 25.94 13.67
N TYR A 314 13.64 27.06 13.23
CA TYR A 314 14.40 28.17 12.65
C TYR A 314 15.44 28.74 13.62
N ALA A 315 15.10 28.86 14.91
CA ALA A 315 15.97 29.46 15.90
C ALA A 315 17.24 28.63 16.20
N ARG A 316 17.16 27.29 16.11
CA ARG A 316 18.27 26.39 16.48
C ARG A 316 19.04 25.79 15.31
N THR A 317 18.43 25.73 14.13
CA THR A 317 18.99 25.01 12.99
C THR A 317 20.03 25.88 12.30
N LEU A 318 21.23 25.33 12.09
CA LEU A 318 22.23 25.94 11.22
C LEU A 318 21.79 25.77 9.76
N LEU A 319 21.57 26.88 9.06
CA LEU A 319 21.36 26.89 7.63
C LEU A 319 22.72 27.03 6.94
N LEU A 320 23.14 25.99 6.21
CA LEU A 320 24.35 26.01 5.39
C LEU A 320 23.99 26.29 3.93
N VAL A 321 24.56 27.35 3.36
CA VAL A 321 24.28 27.81 1.99
C VAL A 321 25.57 27.89 1.16
N PRO A 322 25.51 27.99 -0.18
CA PRO A 322 26.70 28.06 -1.01
C PRO A 322 27.54 29.31 -0.71
N GLN A 323 28.83 29.28 -1.05
CA GLN A 323 29.74 30.40 -0.86
C GLN A 323 29.20 31.69 -1.51
N GLY A 324 29.25 32.81 -0.78
CA GLY A 324 28.75 34.10 -1.22
C GLY A 324 27.23 34.27 -1.13
N LYS A 325 26.49 33.28 -0.61
CA LYS A 325 25.01 33.29 -0.58
C LYS A 325 24.37 33.64 0.75
N VAL A 326 25.14 33.82 1.82
CA VAL A 326 24.61 34.18 3.16
C VAL A 326 23.70 35.40 3.11
N ALA A 327 24.14 36.48 2.46
CA ALA A 327 23.34 37.70 2.36
C ALA A 327 22.05 37.47 1.55
N GLU A 328 22.12 36.72 0.45
CA GLU A 328 20.97 36.42 -0.40
C GLU A 328 19.89 35.64 0.37
N TYR A 329 20.29 34.59 1.08
CA TYR A 329 19.38 33.81 1.92
C TYR A 329 18.87 34.62 3.13
N GLY A 330 19.70 35.49 3.70
CA GLY A 330 19.31 36.37 4.81
C GLY A 330 18.25 37.43 4.45
N PHE A 331 18.04 37.73 3.17
CA PHE A 331 16.95 38.59 2.69
C PHE A 331 15.79 37.82 2.04
N ALA A 332 15.97 36.53 1.77
CA ALA A 332 14.95 35.70 1.14
C ALA A 332 13.88 35.32 2.17
N ARG A 333 12.62 35.63 1.86
CA ARG A 333 11.47 35.29 2.72
C ARG A 333 11.52 33.83 3.14
N VAL A 334 11.23 33.55 4.41
CA VAL A 334 11.28 32.23 5.06
C VAL A 334 12.70 31.82 5.45
N TRP A 335 13.67 32.00 4.56
CA TRP A 335 15.08 31.70 4.82
C TRP A 335 15.71 32.70 5.79
N ASP A 336 15.26 33.96 5.74
CA ASP A 336 15.59 35.04 6.67
C ASP A 336 15.22 34.74 8.14
N ARG A 337 14.42 33.70 8.39
CA ARG A 337 14.01 33.29 9.74
C ARG A 337 15.05 32.43 10.44
N PHE A 338 15.96 31.80 9.71
CA PHE A 338 17.03 31.01 10.32
C PHE A 338 17.97 31.92 11.12
N GLY A 339 18.14 31.60 12.41
CA GLY A 339 18.95 32.42 13.31
C GLY A 339 20.46 32.31 13.07
N ASN A 340 20.91 31.25 12.41
CA ASN A 340 22.30 31.04 12.04
C ASN A 340 22.40 30.59 10.57
N ILE A 341 23.06 31.40 9.74
CA ILE A 341 23.31 31.12 8.33
C ILE A 341 24.81 31.21 8.08
N GLU A 342 25.42 30.11 7.63
CA GLU A 342 26.86 30.03 7.33
C GLU A 342 27.09 29.48 5.93
N GLU A 343 28.30 29.70 5.40
CA GLU A 343 28.71 29.17 4.11
C GLU A 343 29.17 27.72 4.24
N ILE A 344 28.89 26.92 3.22
CA ILE A 344 29.50 25.60 3.05
C ILE A 344 30.99 25.81 2.74
N VAL A 345 31.85 25.32 3.63
CA VAL A 345 33.32 25.28 3.49
C VAL A 345 33.76 24.08 2.65
#